data_AF-A0A2G8JBL4-F1
#
_entry.id   AF-A0A2G8JBL4-F1
#
_cell.length_a   1.000
_cell.length_b   1.000
_cell.length_c   1.000
_cell.angle_alpha   90.00
_cell.angle_beta   90.00
_cell.angle_gamma   90.00
#
_symmetry.space_group_name_H-M   'P 1'
#
loop_
_entity.id
_entity.type
_entity.pdbx_description
1 polymer ?
#
loop_
_entity_poly.entity_id
_entity_poly.type
_entity_poly.pdbx_seq_one_letter_code
_entity_poly.pdbx_strand_id
1 'polypeptide(L)'
;MSCAQTAIKGITCQEASTAPTSPTKPQNDILVFIDEPNSKLYCLLCKKIFRDPVITQCGHTYCNHCATSRHFDKCPVDNLKLSVMVKNIAVSEQVGELLIHCRYGCKLLENGEKDKYEVDPEGCPFTFPLKDRSEHENQCGYAIVHCLNNPDCPPVLKMNLDEHLKYCNLCKCEHQRYGCRFVGTKEQVSEHLASGSCAYEGIKEFLQSAEDRIHHLQLTVSKKDDEINFLRSMLGKMSERVDSLEKSMERKL
;
A
#
# COMPACT_ATOMS: atom_id res chain seq x y z
N MET A 1 -38.79 17.07 -58.89
CA MET A 1 -39.11 18.29 -58.13
C MET A 1 -38.50 18.17 -56.74
N SER A 2 -37.59 19.10 -56.41
CA SER A 2 -37.18 19.58 -55.07
C SER A 2 -36.83 18.54 -53.99
N CYS A 3 -35.57 18.24 -53.67
CA CYS A 3 -34.52 19.11 -53.07
C CYS A 3 -34.93 19.75 -51.73
N ALA A 4 -34.25 19.36 -50.65
CA ALA A 4 -33.78 20.24 -49.58
C ALA A 4 -32.84 19.45 -48.65
N GLN A 5 -31.56 19.47 -49.00
CA GLN A 5 -30.46 19.33 -48.05
C GLN A 5 -30.32 20.64 -47.28
N THR A 6 -30.12 20.57 -45.96
CA THR A 6 -29.57 21.68 -45.19
C THR A 6 -28.39 21.15 -44.37
N ALA A 7 -27.20 21.56 -44.78
CA ALA A 7 -25.96 21.42 -44.04
C ALA A 7 -25.66 22.75 -43.33
N ILE A 8 -25.28 22.73 -42.05
CA ILE A 8 -24.47 23.78 -41.44
C ILE A 8 -23.46 23.15 -40.48
N LYS A 9 -22.19 23.13 -40.93
CA LYS A 9 -20.93 23.51 -40.26
C LYS A 9 -20.98 23.47 -38.71
N GLY A 10 -20.13 22.72 -38.00
CA GLY A 10 -18.70 22.57 -38.18
C GLY A 10 -18.03 23.06 -36.90
N ILE A 11 -17.57 22.15 -36.05
CA ILE A 11 -16.61 22.44 -34.97
C ILE A 11 -15.63 21.26 -34.95
N THR A 12 -14.46 21.51 -35.50
CA THR A 12 -13.24 20.76 -35.29
C THR A 12 -12.80 20.93 -33.84
N CYS A 13 -12.68 19.84 -33.09
CA CYS A 13 -11.93 19.84 -31.83
C CYS A 13 -10.63 19.06 -32.05
N GLN A 14 -9.62 19.75 -32.58
CA GLN A 14 -8.24 19.54 -32.14
C GLN A 14 -7.99 20.57 -31.06
N GLU A 15 -7.67 20.14 -29.84
CA GLU A 15 -6.40 20.45 -29.16
C GLU A 15 -6.45 20.08 -27.68
N ALA A 16 -5.39 19.40 -27.28
CA ALA A 16 -4.71 19.46 -25.99
C ALA A 16 -5.56 19.53 -24.72
N SER A 17 -5.66 18.39 -24.03
CA SER A 17 -5.58 18.39 -22.58
C SER A 17 -4.51 17.39 -22.18
N THR A 18 -3.32 17.94 -21.99
CA THR A 18 -2.21 17.33 -21.27
C THR A 18 -2.73 16.78 -19.96
N ALA A 19 -2.89 15.45 -19.90
CA ALA A 19 -2.99 14.76 -18.62
C ALA A 19 -1.75 15.13 -17.80
N PRO A 20 -1.88 15.61 -16.55
CA PRO A 20 -0.74 15.67 -15.66
C PRO A 20 -0.33 14.23 -15.40
N THR A 21 0.70 13.78 -16.12
CA THR A 21 1.45 12.57 -15.83
C THR A 21 1.98 12.67 -14.42
N SER A 22 1.27 12.06 -13.48
CA SER A 22 1.74 11.83 -12.12
C SER A 22 2.93 10.87 -12.18
N PRO A 23 4.16 11.29 -11.83
CA PRO A 23 5.23 10.35 -11.55
C PRO A 23 5.03 9.88 -10.12
N THR A 24 4.43 8.70 -9.96
CA THR A 24 4.40 7.94 -8.70
C THR A 24 5.81 7.52 -8.31
N LYS A 25 6.57 8.43 -7.69
CA LYS A 25 7.61 8.04 -6.74
C LYS A 25 6.93 7.67 -5.41
N PRO A 26 7.36 6.61 -4.72
CA PRO A 26 6.81 6.27 -3.41
C PRO A 26 7.05 7.44 -2.46
N GLN A 27 5.94 8.08 -2.03
CA GLN A 27 5.91 9.24 -1.15
C GLN A 27 6.29 8.88 0.30
N ASN A 28 7.43 8.25 0.55
CA ASN A 28 7.88 7.86 1.90
C ASN A 28 8.89 8.84 2.53
N ASP A 29 9.39 9.81 1.77
CA ASP A 29 10.54 10.63 2.16
C ASP A 29 10.17 12.04 2.70
N ILE A 30 8.89 12.36 2.87
CA ILE A 30 8.48 13.64 3.47
C ILE A 30 8.86 13.65 4.95
N LEU A 31 9.84 14.47 5.31
CA LEU A 31 10.33 14.66 6.67
C LEU A 31 10.59 16.14 6.89
N VAL A 32 9.71 16.78 7.67
CA VAL A 32 9.86 18.17 8.11
C VAL A 32 10.03 18.15 9.63
N PHE A 33 11.19 18.55 10.11
CA PHE A 33 11.51 18.61 11.54
C PHE A 33 11.02 19.92 12.14
N ILE A 34 10.62 19.92 13.41
CA ILE A 34 10.31 21.16 14.14
C ILE A 34 11.58 21.97 14.34
N ASP A 35 12.60 21.31 14.91
CA ASP A 35 13.91 21.88 15.16
C ASP A 35 14.92 21.27 14.19
N GLU A 36 15.90 22.08 13.76
CA GLU A 36 16.96 21.58 12.89
C GLU A 36 17.75 20.45 13.60
N PRO A 37 17.78 19.23 13.04
CA PRO A 37 18.49 18.13 13.68
C PRO A 37 19.98 18.40 13.77
N ASN A 38 20.62 17.88 14.83
CA ASN A 38 22.06 18.00 14.99
C ASN A 38 22.81 17.40 13.78
N SER A 39 23.76 18.14 13.23
CA SER A 39 24.61 17.72 12.10
C SER A 39 25.29 16.35 12.30
N LYS A 40 25.51 15.92 13.55
CA LYS A 40 26.07 14.60 13.89
C LYS A 40 25.12 13.43 13.63
N LEU A 41 23.83 13.68 13.43
CA LEU A 41 22.81 12.67 13.13
C LEU A 41 22.64 12.41 11.62
N TYR A 42 23.50 12.99 10.80
CA TYR A 42 23.51 12.81 9.35
C TYR A 42 24.54 11.77 8.92
N CYS A 43 24.11 10.89 8.01
CA CYS A 43 24.97 9.90 7.40
C CYS A 43 25.92 10.54 6.37
N LEU A 44 27.22 10.28 6.48
CA LEU A 44 28.21 10.86 5.57
C LEU A 44 28.14 10.30 4.14
N LEU A 45 27.48 9.15 3.92
CA LEU A 45 27.34 8.53 2.61
C LEU A 45 26.16 9.11 1.81
N CYS A 46 24.95 9.13 2.40
CA CYS A 46 23.76 9.65 1.72
C CYS A 46 23.43 11.10 2.05
N LYS A 47 24.13 11.72 3.00
CA LYS A 47 23.90 13.11 3.48
C LYS A 47 22.49 13.38 4.00
N LYS A 48 21.74 12.32 4.37
CA LYS A 48 20.43 12.39 5.03
C LYS A 48 20.57 11.96 6.50
N ILE A 49 19.55 12.25 7.32
CA ILE A 49 19.43 11.71 8.68
C ILE A 49 19.57 10.19 8.67
N PHE A 50 20.22 9.62 9.68
CA PHE A 50 20.42 8.18 9.76
C PHE A 50 19.09 7.41 9.69
N ARG A 51 19.05 6.40 8.81
CA ARG A 51 17.98 5.41 8.76
C ARG A 51 18.56 4.06 9.08
N ASP A 52 18.10 3.46 10.17
CA ASP A 52 18.64 2.22 10.73
C ASP A 52 20.18 2.28 10.85
N PRO A 53 20.74 3.18 11.66
CA PRO A 53 22.18 3.36 11.77
C PRO A 53 22.89 2.07 12.23
N VAL A 54 24.02 1.78 11.60
CA VAL A 54 24.89 0.64 11.89
C VAL A 54 26.32 1.11 12.07
N ILE A 55 27.04 0.45 12.98
CA ILE A 55 28.48 0.64 13.18
C ILE A 55 29.19 -0.35 12.27
N THR A 56 30.16 0.16 11.51
CA THR A 56 31.02 -0.64 10.64
C THR A 56 32.28 -1.11 11.36
N GLN A 57 33.04 -2.02 10.74
CA GLN A 57 34.30 -2.53 11.30
C GLN A 57 35.32 -1.44 11.64
N CYS A 58 35.31 -0.31 10.94
CA CYS A 58 36.19 0.82 11.23
C CYS A 58 35.67 1.74 12.37
N GLY A 59 34.54 1.42 13.00
CA GLY A 59 33.98 2.18 14.12
C GLY A 59 33.06 3.33 13.71
N HIS A 60 32.99 3.68 12.42
CA HIS A 60 32.11 4.74 11.93
C HIS A 60 30.67 4.25 11.72
N THR A 61 29.71 5.17 11.91
CA THR A 61 28.27 4.91 11.81
C THR A 61 27.69 5.40 10.48
N TYR A 62 26.88 4.55 9.84
CA TYR A 62 26.22 4.81 8.55
C TYR A 62 24.79 4.25 8.56
N CYS A 63 23.92 4.66 7.63
CA CYS A 63 22.65 3.95 7.43
C CYS A 63 22.92 2.50 7.00
N ASN A 64 22.14 1.54 7.49
CA ASN A 64 22.29 0.12 7.11
C ASN A 64 22.32 -0.06 5.59
N HIS A 65 21.35 0.54 4.90
CA HIS A 65 21.29 0.49 3.44
C HIS A 65 22.54 1.10 2.77
N CYS A 66 23.11 2.18 3.31
CA CYS A 66 24.32 2.79 2.74
C CYS A 66 25.57 1.93 2.94
N ALA A 67 25.72 1.31 4.12
CA ALA A 67 26.87 0.46 4.44
C ALA A 67 26.85 -0.90 3.71
N THR A 68 25.68 -1.34 3.25
CA THR A 68 25.50 -2.61 2.52
C THR A 68 25.30 -2.42 1.01
N SER A 69 25.15 -1.17 0.55
CA SER A 69 24.94 -0.86 -0.86
C SER A 69 26.23 -0.99 -1.66
N ARG A 70 26.12 -1.50 -2.89
CA ARG A 70 27.24 -1.57 -3.85
C ARG A 70 27.72 -0.20 -4.34
N HIS A 71 26.99 0.87 -4.05
CA HIS A 71 27.39 2.23 -4.41
C HIS A 71 28.52 2.77 -3.51
N PHE A 72 28.71 2.19 -2.32
CA PHE A 72 29.73 2.61 -1.36
C PHE A 72 30.53 1.40 -0.90
N ASP A 73 31.76 1.25 -1.41
CA ASP A 73 32.63 0.13 -1.01
C ASP A 73 33.57 0.48 0.15
N LYS A 74 33.83 1.77 0.38
CA LYS A 74 34.82 2.25 1.34
C LYS A 74 34.28 3.38 2.21
N CYS A 75 34.76 3.41 3.44
CA CYS A 75 34.46 4.45 4.42
C CYS A 75 35.09 5.79 3.96
N PRO A 76 34.32 6.89 3.87
CA PRO A 76 34.85 8.19 3.45
C PRO A 76 35.80 8.84 4.47
N VAL A 77 35.90 8.31 5.69
CA VAL A 77 36.74 8.87 6.76
C VAL A 77 38.15 8.26 6.76
N ASP A 78 38.25 6.93 6.61
CA ASP A 78 39.50 6.17 6.76
C ASP A 78 39.82 5.25 5.55
N ASN A 79 38.97 5.24 4.52
CA ASN A 79 39.11 4.46 3.30
C ASN A 79 39.13 2.93 3.50
N LEU A 80 38.69 2.42 4.66
CA LEU A 80 38.54 0.99 4.92
C LEU A 80 37.27 0.44 4.27
N LYS A 81 37.28 -0.86 3.95
CA LYS A 81 36.11 -1.53 3.34
C LYS A 81 34.91 -1.47 4.29
N LEU A 82 33.76 -1.04 3.76
CA LEU A 82 32.53 -1.02 4.54
C LEU A 82 32.07 -2.45 4.82
N SER A 83 31.97 -2.78 6.11
CA SER A 83 31.42 -4.05 6.58
C SER A 83 30.64 -3.77 7.87
N VAL A 84 29.36 -4.13 7.87
CA VAL A 84 28.46 -3.92 9.00
C VAL A 84 28.82 -4.86 10.14
N MET A 85 28.92 -4.31 11.36
CA MET A 85 29.15 -5.08 12.58
C MET A 85 27.87 -5.18 13.41
N VAL A 86 27.36 -4.04 13.87
CA VAL A 86 26.22 -3.99 14.79
C VAL A 86 25.28 -2.84 14.45
N LYS A 87 24.02 -2.93 14.87
CA LYS A 87 23.10 -1.79 14.87
C LYS A 87 23.52 -0.79 15.95
N ASN A 88 23.48 0.49 15.63
CA ASN A 88 23.75 1.56 16.59
C ASN A 88 22.45 1.99 17.27
N ILE A 89 22.01 1.23 18.28
CA ILE A 89 20.73 1.46 18.96
C ILE A 89 20.65 2.87 19.56
N ALA A 90 21.74 3.36 20.16
CA ALA A 90 21.78 4.70 20.77
C ALA A 90 21.54 5.82 19.73
N VAL A 91 22.15 5.72 18.55
CA VAL A 91 21.90 6.70 17.48
C VAL A 91 20.49 6.54 16.91
N SER A 92 19.98 5.31 16.80
CA SER A 92 18.59 5.08 16.41
C SER A 92 17.59 5.74 17.36
N GLU A 93 17.80 5.64 18.67
CA GLU A 93 16.96 6.28 19.68
C GLU A 93 17.03 7.80 19.57
N GLN A 94 18.24 8.38 19.48
CA GLN A 94 18.40 9.83 19.32
C GLN A 94 17.70 10.38 18.07
N VAL A 95 17.79 9.66 16.95
CA VAL A 95 17.07 10.02 15.72
C VAL A 95 15.55 9.83 15.90
N GLY A 96 15.13 8.79 16.61
CA GLY A 96 13.73 8.50 16.89
C GLY A 96 13.02 9.55 17.75
N GLU A 97 13.74 10.23 18.65
CA GLU A 97 13.20 11.31 19.49
C GLU A 97 13.06 12.66 18.76
N LEU A 98 13.62 12.79 17.55
CA LEU A 98 13.47 14.02 16.78
C LEU A 98 11.99 14.26 16.45
N LEU A 99 11.49 15.45 16.77
CA LEU A 99 10.11 15.81 16.49
C LEU A 99 9.94 16.19 15.02
N ILE A 100 8.92 15.60 14.40
CA ILE A 100 8.55 15.86 13.01
C ILE A 100 7.09 16.28 12.89
N HIS A 101 6.79 17.01 11.82
CA HIS A 101 5.43 17.21 11.36
C HIS A 101 4.92 15.96 10.63
N CYS A 102 3.62 15.69 10.78
CA CYS A 102 2.96 14.67 9.98
C CYS A 102 3.12 14.97 8.49
N ARG A 103 3.38 13.94 7.68
CA ARG A 103 3.48 14.07 6.21
C ARG A 103 2.20 14.61 5.55
N TYR A 104 1.03 14.39 6.16
CA TYR A 104 -0.26 14.92 5.70
C TYR A 104 -0.50 16.36 6.18
N GLY A 105 0.42 16.92 6.96
CA GLY A 105 0.49 18.32 7.35
C GLY A 105 1.62 19.08 6.65
N CYS A 106 2.13 18.54 5.54
CA CYS A 106 3.25 19.12 4.81
C CYS A 106 2.89 19.25 3.33
N LYS A 107 3.30 20.36 2.71
CA LYS A 107 3.16 20.62 1.27
C LYS A 107 4.51 20.94 0.65
N LEU A 108 4.61 20.81 -0.68
CA LEU A 108 5.81 21.16 -1.42
C LEU A 108 6.03 22.67 -1.39
N LEU A 109 7.29 23.10 -1.22
CA LEU A 109 7.66 24.50 -1.25
C LEU A 109 7.42 25.09 -2.65
N GLU A 110 6.66 26.18 -2.74
CA GLU A 110 6.26 26.80 -4.03
C GLU A 110 7.43 27.41 -4.81
N ASN A 111 8.57 27.63 -4.15
CA ASN A 111 9.75 28.33 -4.67
C ASN A 111 10.59 27.51 -5.69
N GLY A 112 10.10 26.37 -6.18
CA GLY A 112 10.73 25.60 -7.27
C GLY A 112 11.90 24.71 -6.86
N GLU A 113 12.24 24.62 -5.57
CA GLU A 113 13.22 23.65 -5.07
C GLU A 113 12.58 22.26 -4.99
N LYS A 114 13.05 21.34 -5.85
CA LYS A 114 12.58 19.94 -5.85
C LYS A 114 12.90 19.30 -4.50
N ASP A 115 11.93 18.54 -3.97
CA ASP A 115 12.05 17.73 -2.75
C ASP A 115 12.18 18.51 -1.42
N LYS A 116 11.86 19.82 -1.39
CA LYS A 116 11.67 20.57 -0.14
C LYS A 116 10.20 20.71 0.22
N TYR A 117 9.90 20.49 1.49
CA TYR A 117 8.55 20.53 2.05
C TYR A 117 8.47 21.54 3.18
N GLU A 118 7.34 22.21 3.28
CA GLU A 118 6.98 23.12 4.36
C GLU A 118 5.68 22.67 5.05
N VAL A 119 5.41 23.23 6.22
CA VAL A 119 4.19 22.93 6.97
C VAL A 119 2.99 23.51 6.23
N ASP A 120 1.97 22.68 6.03
CA ASP A 120 0.69 23.07 5.43
C ASP A 120 -0.31 23.46 6.53
N PRO A 121 -0.76 24.72 6.58
CA PRO A 121 -1.77 25.17 7.56
C PRO A 121 -3.12 24.44 7.45
N GLU A 122 -3.46 23.90 6.27
CA GLU A 122 -4.72 23.17 6.06
C GLU A 122 -4.58 21.66 6.32
N GLY A 123 -3.36 21.18 6.55
CA GLY A 123 -3.06 19.79 6.78
C GLY A 123 -3.08 19.36 8.24
N CYS A 124 -2.55 18.17 8.51
CA CYS A 124 -2.48 17.63 9.87
C CYS A 124 -1.61 18.51 10.79
N PRO A 125 -2.15 19.05 11.91
CA PRO A 125 -1.39 19.94 12.81
C PRO A 125 -0.48 19.17 13.79
N PHE A 126 -0.56 17.84 13.83
CA PHE A 126 0.15 17.05 14.82
C PHE A 126 1.64 16.95 14.53
N THR A 127 2.40 17.06 15.62
CA THR A 127 3.83 16.79 15.67
C THR A 127 4.13 15.69 16.68
N PHE A 128 5.09 14.84 16.39
CA PHE A 128 5.42 13.67 17.23
C PHE A 128 6.87 13.21 16.97
N PRO A 129 7.44 12.38 17.87
CA PRO A 129 8.74 11.75 17.65
C PRO A 129 8.77 10.92 16.37
N LEU A 130 9.86 10.97 15.61
CA LEU A 130 10.05 10.24 14.37
C LEU A 130 9.80 8.73 14.51
N LYS A 131 10.10 8.14 15.67
CA LYS A 131 9.82 6.73 15.97
C LYS A 131 8.32 6.37 15.90
N ASP A 132 7.44 7.31 16.23
CA ASP A 132 5.98 7.11 16.29
C ASP A 132 5.30 7.42 14.95
N ARG A 133 6.08 7.80 13.93
CA ARG A 133 5.59 8.21 12.61
C ARG A 133 4.61 7.22 11.97
N SER A 134 4.98 5.94 11.96
CA SER A 134 4.14 4.90 11.35
C SER A 134 2.81 4.75 12.08
N GLU A 135 2.84 4.77 13.41
CA GLU A 135 1.63 4.63 14.23
C GLU A 135 0.66 5.78 13.97
N HIS A 136 1.16 7.02 13.98
CA HIS A 136 0.35 8.18 13.66
C HIS A 136 -0.17 8.15 12.22
N GLU A 137 0.67 7.92 11.21
CA GLU A 137 0.27 7.97 9.80
C GLU A 137 -0.83 6.96 9.45
N ASN A 138 -0.84 5.79 10.10
CA ASN A 138 -1.89 4.78 9.92
C ASN A 138 -3.26 5.22 10.48
N GLN A 139 -3.25 6.08 11.49
CA GLN A 139 -4.45 6.54 12.19
C GLN A 139 -4.85 7.98 11.84
N CYS A 140 -4.00 8.70 11.10
CA CYS A 140 -4.18 10.11 10.80
C CYS A 140 -5.49 10.38 10.03
N GLY A 141 -6.33 11.25 10.59
CA GLY A 141 -7.59 11.67 9.95
C GLY A 141 -7.40 12.48 8.67
N TYR A 142 -6.24 13.13 8.51
CA TYR A 142 -5.86 13.89 7.31
C TYR A 142 -5.28 13.01 6.20
N ALA A 143 -5.13 11.70 6.43
CA ALA A 143 -4.75 10.78 5.37
C ALA A 143 -5.79 10.82 4.25
N ILE A 144 -5.33 10.92 3.01
CA ILE A 144 -6.21 10.92 1.83
C ILE A 144 -6.63 9.49 1.54
N VAL A 145 -7.93 9.27 1.40
CA VAL A 145 -8.53 7.97 1.08
C VAL A 145 -9.49 8.10 -0.11
N HIS A 146 -9.71 6.99 -0.80
CA HIS A 146 -10.68 6.91 -1.89
C HIS A 146 -12.00 6.35 -1.38
N CYS A 147 -13.10 6.81 -1.97
CA CYS A 147 -14.42 6.27 -1.67
C CYS A 147 -14.50 4.79 -2.06
N LEU A 148 -15.03 3.96 -1.14
CA LEU A 148 -15.22 2.52 -1.38
C LEU A 148 -16.32 2.25 -2.41
N ASN A 149 -17.33 3.12 -2.46
CA ASN A 149 -18.50 2.93 -3.31
C ASN A 149 -18.18 3.26 -4.78
N ASN A 150 -17.31 4.26 -5.01
CA ASN A 150 -16.99 4.72 -6.35
C ASN A 150 -15.54 5.22 -6.48
N PRO A 151 -14.71 4.60 -7.35
CA PRO A 151 -13.36 5.09 -7.61
C PRO A 151 -13.32 6.46 -8.30
N ASP A 152 -14.42 6.90 -8.93
CA ASP A 152 -14.49 8.21 -9.59
C ASP A 152 -14.79 9.37 -8.62
N CYS A 153 -15.04 9.08 -7.34
CA CYS A 153 -15.16 10.15 -6.35
C CYS A 153 -13.82 10.86 -6.14
N PRO A 154 -13.83 12.20 -5.96
CA PRO A 154 -12.62 12.91 -5.60
C PRO A 154 -12.04 12.33 -4.30
N PRO A 155 -10.71 12.36 -4.13
CA PRO A 155 -10.09 11.91 -2.89
C PRO A 155 -10.64 12.68 -1.69
N VAL A 156 -10.91 11.97 -0.60
CA VAL A 156 -11.47 12.55 0.62
C VAL A 156 -10.50 12.35 1.78
N LEU A 157 -10.54 13.24 2.77
CA LEU A 157 -9.80 13.03 4.02
C LEU A 157 -10.46 11.89 4.80
N LYS A 158 -9.65 11.04 5.43
CA LYS A 158 -10.11 9.89 6.22
C LYS A 158 -11.14 10.28 7.28
N MET A 159 -10.94 11.41 7.96
CA MET A 159 -11.89 11.93 8.96
C MET A 159 -13.25 12.35 8.36
N ASN A 160 -13.28 12.73 7.08
CA ASN A 160 -14.48 13.13 6.37
C ASN A 160 -15.11 11.97 5.59
N LEU A 161 -14.54 10.76 5.65
CA LEU A 161 -15.03 9.62 4.89
C LEU A 161 -16.44 9.21 5.35
N ASP A 162 -16.70 9.18 6.65
CA ASP A 162 -18.02 8.81 7.18
C ASP A 162 -19.12 9.80 6.77
N GLU A 163 -18.80 11.09 6.76
CA GLU A 163 -19.70 12.12 6.26
C GLU A 163 -19.89 12.03 4.75
N HIS A 164 -18.79 11.84 4.00
CA HIS A 164 -18.83 11.60 2.57
C HIS A 164 -19.74 10.42 2.24
N LEU A 165 -19.64 9.28 2.94
CA LEU A 165 -20.45 8.09 2.69
C LEU A 165 -21.96 8.31 2.93
N LYS A 166 -22.35 9.25 3.79
CA LYS A 166 -23.78 9.59 4.00
C LYS A 166 -24.39 10.29 2.78
N TYR A 167 -23.62 11.14 2.11
CA TYR A 167 -24.06 11.94 0.97
C TYR A 167 -23.47 11.48 -0.37
N CYS A 168 -22.72 10.37 -0.36
CA CYS A 168 -22.13 9.79 -1.55
C CYS A 168 -23.27 9.25 -2.43
N ASN A 169 -23.66 10.07 -3.39
CA ASN A 169 -24.81 9.87 -4.27
C ASN A 169 -24.55 8.86 -5.40
N LEU A 170 -23.43 8.14 -5.37
CA LEU A 170 -23.03 7.19 -6.40
C LEU A 170 -22.70 5.83 -5.76
N CYS A 171 -23.76 5.12 -5.40
CA CYS A 171 -23.73 3.74 -4.96
C CYS A 171 -23.86 2.82 -6.17
N LYS A 172 -23.08 1.74 -6.18
CA LYS A 172 -23.23 0.66 -7.16
C LYS A 172 -24.30 -0.31 -6.67
N CYS A 173 -25.00 -0.95 -7.59
CA CYS A 173 -25.95 -2.01 -7.25
C CYS A 173 -25.24 -3.14 -6.48
N GLU A 174 -25.91 -3.73 -5.48
CA GLU A 174 -25.38 -4.86 -4.68
C GLU A 174 -24.97 -6.08 -5.55
N HIS A 175 -25.57 -6.21 -6.74
CA HIS A 175 -25.24 -7.23 -7.73
C HIS A 175 -24.05 -6.88 -8.63
N GLN A 176 -23.28 -5.83 -8.32
CA GLN A 176 -22.08 -5.46 -9.09
C GLN A 176 -21.09 -6.62 -9.17
N ARG A 177 -20.94 -7.41 -8.10
CA ARG A 177 -20.10 -8.61 -8.08
C ARG A 177 -20.47 -9.66 -9.14
N TYR A 178 -21.72 -9.68 -9.58
CA TYR A 178 -22.22 -10.56 -10.64
C TYR A 178 -22.22 -9.91 -12.03
N GLY A 179 -21.91 -8.61 -12.10
CA GLY A 179 -21.80 -7.86 -13.36
C GLY A 179 -22.84 -6.76 -13.57
N CYS A 180 -23.69 -6.45 -12.57
CA CYS A 180 -24.58 -5.30 -12.67
C CYS A 180 -23.78 -3.98 -12.74
N ARG A 181 -24.00 -3.18 -13.78
CA ARG A 181 -23.28 -1.90 -13.99
C ARG A 181 -24.05 -0.67 -13.51
N PHE A 182 -25.17 -0.87 -12.81
CA PHE A 182 -26.00 0.24 -12.36
C PHE A 182 -25.30 1.03 -11.24
N VAL A 183 -25.26 2.35 -11.40
CA VAL A 183 -24.71 3.31 -10.44
C VAL A 183 -25.70 4.45 -10.29
N GLY A 184 -26.02 4.83 -9.06
CA GLY A 184 -26.94 5.92 -8.78
C GLY A 184 -27.02 6.25 -7.29
N THR A 185 -27.95 7.11 -6.91
CA THR A 185 -28.21 7.38 -5.49
C THR A 185 -28.76 6.14 -4.80
N LYS A 186 -28.74 6.12 -3.46
CA LYS A 186 -29.34 5.03 -2.68
C LYS A 186 -30.81 4.78 -3.07
N GLU A 187 -31.56 5.84 -3.33
CA GLU A 187 -32.96 5.79 -3.77
C GLU A 187 -33.08 5.18 -5.17
N GLN A 188 -32.25 5.61 -6.11
CA GLN A 188 -32.21 5.09 -7.48
C GLN A 188 -31.79 3.61 -7.53
N VAL A 189 -30.85 3.20 -6.68
CA VAL A 189 -30.48 1.78 -6.54
C VAL A 189 -31.63 0.98 -5.94
N SER A 190 -32.31 1.49 -4.92
CA SER A 190 -33.48 0.84 -4.33
C SER A 190 -34.60 0.68 -5.36
N GLU A 191 -34.85 1.71 -6.18
CA GLU A 191 -35.83 1.65 -7.28
C GLU A 191 -35.37 0.67 -8.37
N HIS A 192 -34.10 0.65 -8.74
CA HIS A 192 -33.54 -0.31 -9.70
C HIS A 192 -33.75 -1.77 -9.27
N LEU A 193 -33.61 -2.07 -7.97
CA LEU A 193 -33.90 -3.38 -7.41
C LEU A 193 -35.41 -3.65 -7.35
N ALA A 194 -36.21 -2.71 -6.81
CA ALA A 194 -37.65 -2.89 -6.61
C ALA A 194 -38.46 -2.94 -7.91
N SER A 195 -38.02 -2.21 -8.94
CA SER A 195 -38.66 -2.20 -10.26
C SER A 195 -38.33 -3.44 -11.11
N GLY A 196 -37.46 -4.33 -10.63
CA GLY A 196 -36.97 -5.46 -11.43
C GLY A 196 -36.07 -5.07 -12.60
N SER A 197 -35.60 -3.81 -12.65
CA SER A 197 -34.64 -3.34 -13.65
C SER A 197 -33.27 -4.03 -13.50
N CYS A 198 -33.00 -4.63 -12.34
CA CYS A 198 -31.84 -5.46 -12.10
C CYS A 198 -32.06 -6.90 -12.57
N ALA A 199 -31.40 -7.32 -13.65
CA ALA A 199 -31.46 -8.71 -14.14
C ALA A 199 -30.97 -9.74 -13.11
N TYR A 200 -30.14 -9.33 -12.15
CA TYR A 200 -29.56 -10.19 -11.13
C TYR A 200 -30.42 -10.31 -9.86
N GLU A 201 -31.25 -9.30 -9.56
CA GLU A 201 -32.16 -9.32 -8.40
C GLU A 201 -33.16 -10.49 -8.52
N GLY A 202 -33.68 -10.73 -9.73
CA GLY A 202 -34.63 -11.83 -9.98
C GLY A 202 -34.04 -13.23 -9.81
N ILE A 203 -32.70 -13.37 -9.83
CA ILE A 203 -31.99 -14.65 -9.67
C ILE A 203 -31.10 -14.66 -8.42
N LYS A 204 -31.24 -13.69 -7.52
CA LYS A 204 -30.35 -13.52 -6.35
C LYS A 204 -30.26 -14.75 -5.47
N GLU A 205 -31.38 -15.45 -5.25
CA GLU A 205 -31.43 -16.66 -4.44
C GLU A 205 -30.61 -17.80 -5.06
N PHE A 206 -30.65 -17.91 -6.39
CA PHE A 206 -29.86 -18.90 -7.12
C PHE A 206 -28.37 -18.55 -7.07
N LEU A 207 -28.02 -17.28 -7.24
CA LEU A 207 -26.64 -16.80 -7.15
C LEU A 207 -26.06 -17.03 -5.75
N GLN A 208 -26.83 -16.74 -4.71
CA GLN A 208 -26.42 -16.94 -3.32
C GLN A 208 -26.26 -18.44 -2.99
N SER A 209 -27.20 -19.28 -3.42
CA SER A 209 -27.07 -20.73 -3.27
C SER A 209 -25.87 -21.31 -4.03
N ALA A 210 -25.54 -20.75 -5.19
CA ALA A 210 -24.35 -21.14 -5.95
C ALA A 210 -23.05 -20.72 -5.23
N GLU A 211 -22.99 -19.51 -4.67
CA GLU A 211 -21.87 -19.04 -3.85
C GLU A 211 -21.67 -19.92 -2.62
N ASP A 212 -22.73 -20.25 -1.88
CA ASP A 212 -22.67 -21.12 -0.71
C ASP A 212 -22.14 -22.51 -1.07
N ARG A 213 -22.58 -23.07 -2.20
CA ARG A 213 -22.05 -24.34 -2.71
C ARG A 213 -20.59 -24.25 -3.09
N ILE A 214 -20.17 -23.19 -3.78
CA ILE A 214 -18.77 -22.96 -4.14
C ILE A 214 -17.92 -22.88 -2.87
N HIS A 215 -18.37 -22.12 -1.88
CA HIS A 215 -17.66 -21.97 -0.61
C HIS A 215 -17.54 -23.31 0.13
N HIS A 216 -18.63 -24.07 0.22
CA HIS A 216 -18.60 -25.41 0.81
C HIS A 216 -17.65 -26.35 0.06
N LEU A 217 -17.65 -26.32 -1.27
CA LEU A 217 -16.73 -27.11 -2.08
C LEU A 217 -15.27 -26.69 -1.85
N GLN A 218 -14.97 -25.40 -1.76
CA GLN A 218 -13.63 -24.90 -1.44
C GLN A 218 -13.14 -25.39 -0.07
N LEU A 219 -13.99 -25.34 0.95
CA LEU A 219 -13.67 -25.89 2.28
C LEU A 219 -13.41 -27.39 2.22
N THR A 220 -14.23 -28.12 1.45
CA THR A 220 -14.07 -29.56 1.27
C THR A 220 -12.77 -29.90 0.56
N VAL A 221 -12.42 -29.16 -0.49
CA VAL A 221 -11.16 -29.31 -1.22
C VAL A 221 -9.97 -29.06 -0.29
N SER A 222 -9.97 -27.96 0.47
CA SER A 222 -8.91 -27.66 1.44
C SER A 222 -8.74 -28.77 2.47
N LYS A 223 -9.84 -29.28 3.03
CA LYS A 223 -9.80 -30.38 4.00
C LYS A 223 -9.24 -31.67 3.38
N LYS A 224 -9.59 -31.97 2.13
CA LYS A 224 -9.08 -33.13 1.40
C LYS A 224 -7.59 -32.97 1.07
N ASP A 225 -7.13 -31.77 0.76
CA ASP A 225 -5.70 -31.48 0.58
C ASP A 225 -4.92 -31.71 1.88
N ASP A 226 -5.46 -31.31 3.03
CA ASP A 226 -4.86 -31.58 4.34
C ASP A 226 -4.78 -33.09 4.64
N GLU A 227 -5.85 -33.84 4.35
CA GLU A 227 -5.87 -35.31 4.48
C GLU A 227 -4.82 -35.97 3.56
N ILE A 228 -4.70 -35.53 2.31
CA ILE A 228 -3.69 -36.02 1.35
C ILE A 228 -2.28 -35.73 1.85
N ASN A 229 -2.03 -34.52 2.34
CA ASN A 229 -0.72 -34.14 2.89
C ASN A 229 -0.35 -34.98 4.13
N PHE A 230 -1.32 -35.24 4.99
CA PHE A 230 -1.14 -36.12 6.14
C PHE A 230 -0.79 -37.56 5.73
N LEU A 231 -1.54 -38.13 4.78
CA LEU A 231 -1.28 -39.48 4.26
C LEU A 231 0.08 -39.57 3.56
N ARG A 232 0.47 -38.56 2.77
CA ARG A 232 1.81 -38.48 2.16
C ARG A 232 2.92 -38.46 3.22
N SER A 233 2.73 -37.71 4.31
CA SER A 233 3.69 -37.69 5.43
C SER A 233 3.79 -39.06 6.11
N MET A 234 2.67 -39.74 6.33
CA MET A 234 2.65 -41.08 6.93
C MET A 234 3.32 -42.12 6.02
N LEU A 235 3.05 -42.07 4.71
CA LEU A 235 3.69 -42.94 3.73
C LEU A 235 5.21 -42.72 3.70
N GLY A 236 5.67 -41.47 3.75
CA GLY A 236 7.10 -41.14 3.86
C GLY A 236 7.74 -41.77 5.09
N LYS A 237 7.12 -41.63 6.27
CA LYS A 237 7.61 -42.25 7.52
C LYS A 237 7.62 -43.79 7.45
N MET A 238 6.63 -44.40 6.81
CA MET A 238 6.60 -45.86 6.62
C MET A 238 7.72 -46.31 5.66
N SER A 239 7.95 -45.57 4.56
CA SER A 239 9.05 -45.85 3.63
C SER A 239 10.41 -45.79 4.33
N GLU A 240 10.67 -44.76 5.13
CA GLU A 240 11.93 -44.65 5.91
C GLU A 240 12.15 -45.83 6.87
N ARG A 241 11.06 -46.34 7.48
CA ARG A 241 11.12 -47.51 8.36
C ARG A 241 11.43 -48.79 7.60
N VAL A 242 10.86 -48.97 6.40
CA VAL A 242 11.18 -50.10 5.52
C VAL A 242 12.65 -50.04 5.11
N ASP A 243 13.14 -48.91 4.61
CA ASP A 243 14.55 -48.73 4.23
C ASP A 243 15.52 -49.00 5.40
N SER A 244 15.12 -48.62 6.62
CA SER A 244 15.92 -48.85 7.83
C SER A 244 15.98 -50.34 8.19
N LEU A 245 14.88 -51.07 8.01
CA LEU A 245 14.83 -52.52 8.23
C LEU A 245 15.64 -53.26 7.17
N GLU A 246 15.53 -52.88 5.90
CA GLU A 246 16.34 -53.44 4.80
C GLU A 246 17.84 -53.26 5.07
N LYS A 247 18.29 -52.04 5.39
CA LYS A 247 19.69 -51.76 5.78
C LYS A 247 20.15 -52.50 7.03
N SER A 248 19.23 -52.87 7.92
CA SER A 248 19.54 -53.70 9.09
C SER A 248 19.65 -55.18 8.73
N MET A 249 18.93 -55.66 7.72
CA MET A 249 19.01 -57.04 7.24
C MET A 249 20.28 -57.23 6.40
N GLU A 250 20.62 -56.29 5.53
CA GLU A 250 21.86 -56.32 4.72
C GLU A 250 23.13 -56.34 5.59
N ARG A 251 23.12 -55.67 6.75
CA ARG A 251 24.26 -55.68 7.70
C ARG A 251 24.40 -56.96 8.52
N LYS A 252 23.39 -57.83 8.51
CA LYS A 252 23.37 -59.10 9.24
C LYS A 252 23.70 -60.31 8.35
N LEU A 253 23.86 -60.10 7.05
CA LEU A 253 24.35 -61.06 6.06
C LEU A 253 25.84 -60.79 5.80
#